data_AF-A0A433IQF8-F1
#
_entry.id   AF-A0A433IQF8-F1
#
_cell.length_a   1.000
_cell.length_b   1.000
_cell.length_c   1.000
_cell.angle_alpha   90.00
_cell.angle_beta   90.00
_cell.angle_gamma   90.00
#
_symmetry.space_group_name_H-M   'P 1'
#
loop_
_entity.id
_entity.type
_entity.pdbx_description
1 polymer ?
#
loop_
_entity_poly.entity_id
_entity_poly.type
_entity_poly.pdbx_seq_one_letter_code
_entity_poly.pdbx_strand_id
1 'polypeptide(L)'
;MSASVDRLVAVVEALRDHCPWTAALTHADLAEYLVEEAYEAVAEIESRDAAAWADVPARRADGAYPALAAELGDVLFQVVLHAAVSRAPGAPAETAGFRVDDAADALTAKM
;
A
#
# COMPACT_ATOMS: atom_id res chain seq x y z
N MET A 1 -8.20 7.41 -9.42
CA MET A 1 -6.85 7.38 -8.83
C MET A 1 -5.78 7.73 -9.87
N SER A 2 -4.49 7.64 -9.53
CA SER A 2 -3.41 7.73 -10.52
C SER A 2 -3.29 6.42 -11.29
N ALA A 3 -2.83 6.48 -12.55
CA ALA A 3 -2.68 5.29 -13.40
C ALA A 3 -1.79 4.20 -12.77
N SER A 4 -0.80 4.59 -11.97
CA SER A 4 0.08 3.64 -11.26
C SER A 4 -0.66 2.89 -10.16
N VAL A 5 -1.53 3.57 -9.40
CA VAL A 5 -2.33 2.94 -8.34
C VAL A 5 -3.39 2.03 -8.94
N ASP A 6 -4.06 2.45 -10.02
CA ASP A 6 -5.04 1.60 -10.72
C ASP A 6 -4.38 0.31 -11.22
N ARG A 7 -3.16 0.40 -11.76
CA ARG A 7 -2.38 -0.78 -12.17
C ARG A 7 -2.04 -1.68 -10.98
N LEU A 8 -1.64 -1.13 -9.84
CA LEU A 8 -1.35 -1.90 -8.63
C LEU A 8 -2.60 -2.67 -8.18
N VAL A 9 -3.76 -2.00 -8.09
CA VAL A 9 -5.04 -2.64 -7.74
C VAL A 9 -5.33 -3.83 -8.67
N ALA A 10 -5.24 -3.64 -9.98
CA ALA A 10 -5.46 -4.71 -10.95
C ALA A 10 -4.50 -5.89 -10.79
N VAL A 11 -3.22 -5.63 -10.47
CA VAL A 11 -2.23 -6.68 -10.20
C VAL A 11 -2.59 -7.47 -8.94
N VAL A 12 -2.96 -6.79 -7.85
CA VAL A 12 -3.31 -7.44 -6.58
C VAL A 12 -4.59 -8.26 -6.71
N GLU A 13 -5.59 -7.75 -7.43
CA GLU A 13 -6.81 -8.51 -7.72
C GLU A 13 -6.52 -9.77 -8.53
N ALA A 14 -5.69 -9.66 -9.57
CA ALA A 14 -5.27 -10.82 -10.36
C ALA A 14 -4.48 -11.84 -9.53
N LEU A 15 -3.62 -11.39 -8.61
CA LEU A 15 -2.92 -12.26 -7.67
C LEU A 15 -3.92 -12.99 -6.77
N ARG A 16 -4.94 -12.31 -6.25
CA ARG A 16 -5.95 -12.94 -5.39
C ARG A 16 -6.78 -13.99 -6.12
N ASP A 17 -7.05 -13.80 -7.40
CA ASP A 17 -7.81 -14.76 -8.21
C ASP A 17 -6.98 -15.98 -8.68
N HIS A 18 -5.65 -15.89 -8.67
CA HIS A 18 -4.75 -16.92 -9.22
C HIS A 18 -3.75 -17.53 -8.23
N CYS A 19 -3.54 -16.91 -7.07
CA CYS A 19 -2.62 -17.38 -6.03
C CYS A 19 -3.42 -17.88 -4.82
N PRO A 20 -3.42 -19.20 -4.52
CA PRO A 20 -4.17 -19.76 -3.39
C PRO A 20 -3.81 -19.14 -2.03
N TRP A 21 -2.54 -18.77 -1.85
CA TRP A 21 -2.10 -18.09 -0.63
C TRP A 21 -2.77 -16.71 -0.50
N THR A 22 -2.72 -15.89 -1.55
CA THR A 22 -3.34 -14.55 -1.55
C THR A 22 -4.86 -14.63 -1.41
N ALA A 23 -5.49 -15.66 -1.99
CA ALA A 23 -6.93 -15.91 -1.88
C ALA A 23 -7.37 -16.23 -0.44
N ALA A 24 -6.51 -16.88 0.35
CA ALA A 24 -6.80 -17.30 1.71
C ALA A 24 -6.65 -16.19 2.76
N LEU A 25 -5.97 -15.08 2.41
CA LEU A 25 -5.72 -13.98 3.34
C LEU A 25 -7.02 -13.30 3.77
N THR A 26 -7.09 -12.99 5.06
CA THR A 26 -8.12 -12.18 5.72
C THR A 26 -7.53 -10.87 6.25
N HIS A 27 -8.37 -9.95 6.69
CA HIS A 27 -7.91 -8.72 7.35
C HIS A 27 -7.10 -9.00 8.62
N ALA A 28 -7.41 -10.09 9.33
CA ALA A 28 -6.69 -10.47 10.55
C ALA A 28 -5.27 -10.96 10.23
N ASP A 29 -5.11 -11.73 9.15
CA ASP A 29 -3.79 -12.23 8.71
C ASP A 29 -2.87 -11.09 8.26
N LEU A 30 -3.45 -10.02 7.69
CA LEU A 30 -2.70 -8.87 7.20
C LEU A 30 -2.32 -7.84 8.27
N ALA A 31 -2.96 -7.90 9.45
CA ALA A 31 -2.80 -6.86 10.47
C ALA A 31 -1.37 -6.76 11.02
N GLU A 32 -0.69 -7.89 11.19
CA GLU A 32 0.72 -7.94 11.63
C GLU A 32 1.63 -7.31 10.56
N TYR A 33 1.48 -7.73 9.30
CA TYR A 33 2.27 -7.19 8.19
C TYR A 33 2.07 -5.69 8.01
N LEU A 34 0.85 -5.17 8.11
CA LEU A 34 0.60 -3.72 8.05
C LEU A 34 1.39 -2.94 9.12
N VAL A 35 1.52 -3.51 10.31
CA VAL A 35 2.33 -2.90 11.39
C VAL A 35 3.82 -2.97 11.05
N GLU A 36 4.30 -4.11 10.56
CA GLU A 36 5.69 -4.29 10.14
C GLU A 36 6.08 -3.27 9.05
N GLU A 37 5.33 -3.18 7.95
CA GLU A 37 5.62 -2.23 6.85
C GLU A 37 5.62 -0.78 7.33
N ALA A 38 4.73 -0.44 8.28
CA ALA A 38 4.71 0.89 8.87
C ALA A 38 5.97 1.17 9.70
N TYR A 39 6.48 0.18 10.44
CA TYR A 39 7.74 0.31 11.17
C TYR A 39 8.95 0.38 10.23
N GLU A 40 8.96 -0.37 9.12
CA GLU A 40 10.03 -0.30 8.13
C GLU A 40 10.08 1.08 7.45
N ALA A 41 8.92 1.63 7.07
CA ALA A 41 8.82 2.99 6.57
C ALA A 41 9.30 4.04 7.59
N VAL A 42 8.96 3.89 8.87
CA VAL A 42 9.46 4.77 9.94
C VAL A 42 10.98 4.64 10.09
N ALA A 43 11.51 3.42 10.08
CA ALA A 43 12.95 3.19 10.20
C ALA A 43 13.71 3.86 9.05
N GLU A 44 13.18 3.84 7.82
CA GLU A 44 13.81 4.50 6.67
C GLU A 44 13.77 6.04 6.76
N ILE A 45 12.71 6.59 7.37
CA ILE A 45 12.61 8.03 7.66
C ILE A 45 13.64 8.44 8.73
N GLU A 46 13.74 7.66 9.81
CA GLU A 46 14.58 7.95 10.98
C GLU A 46 16.06 7.65 10.78
N SER A 47 16.41 6.84 9.77
CA SER A 47 17.80 6.52 9.43
C SER A 47 18.62 7.72 8.93
N ARG A 48 17.98 8.88 8.71
CA ARG A 48 18.57 10.11 8.17
C ARG A 48 18.20 11.34 8.98
N ASP A 49 19.10 12.33 9.01
CA ASP A 49 18.85 13.64 9.66
C ASP A 49 17.64 14.34 9.01
N ALA A 50 16.78 15.00 9.78
CA ALA A 50 15.66 15.76 9.26
C ALA A 50 16.09 16.82 8.22
N ALA A 51 17.23 17.49 8.42
CA ALA A 51 17.79 18.45 7.48
C ALA A 51 18.24 17.79 6.16
N ALA A 52 18.51 16.48 6.18
CA ALA A 52 18.87 15.70 5.00
C ALA A 52 17.75 15.75 3.95
N TRP A 53 16.50 15.66 4.37
CA TRP A 53 15.33 15.58 3.49
C TRP A 53 15.03 16.87 2.73
N ALA A 54 15.63 18.01 3.12
CA ALA A 54 15.40 19.29 2.47
C ALA A 54 16.08 19.41 1.09
N ASP A 55 17.20 18.71 0.84
CA ASP A 55 17.92 18.74 -0.43
C ASP A 55 17.38 17.66 -1.40
N VAL A 56 16.28 17.98 -2.07
CA VAL A 56 15.56 17.01 -2.90
C VAL A 56 16.41 16.40 -4.03
N PRO A 57 17.17 17.18 -4.82
CA PRO A 57 18.04 16.62 -5.85
C PRO A 57 19.09 15.65 -5.28
N ALA A 58 19.75 16.01 -4.18
CA ALA A 58 20.75 15.13 -3.55
C ALA A 58 20.12 13.81 -3.07
N ARG A 59 18.93 13.88 -2.46
CA ARG A 59 18.21 12.69 -1.96
C ARG A 59 17.64 11.76 -3.01
N ARG A 60 17.44 12.26 -4.24
CA ARG A 60 17.13 11.38 -5.37
C ARG A 60 18.39 10.70 -5.89
N ALA A 61 19.53 11.39 -5.89
CA ALA A 61 20.78 10.87 -6.39
C ALA A 61 21.43 9.83 -5.46
N ASP A 62 21.25 9.96 -4.14
CA ASP A 62 21.82 9.05 -3.14
C ASP A 62 20.92 7.84 -2.81
N GLY A 63 19.75 7.74 -3.45
CA GLY A 63 18.81 6.64 -3.26
C GLY A 63 17.85 6.78 -2.07
N ALA A 64 17.88 7.87 -1.29
CA ALA A 64 17.00 8.06 -0.14
C ALA A 64 15.51 8.11 -0.52
N TYR A 65 15.13 8.89 -1.53
CA TYR A 65 13.73 8.92 -1.97
C TYR A 65 13.27 7.60 -2.62
N PRO A 66 14.07 6.94 -3.48
CA PRO A 66 13.74 5.61 -3.96
C PRO A 66 13.52 4.58 -2.85
N ALA A 67 14.36 4.56 -1.82
CA ALA A 67 14.22 3.64 -0.69
C ALA A 67 12.96 3.96 0.13
N LEU A 68 12.74 5.23 0.51
CA LEU A 68 11.51 5.64 1.18
C LEU A 68 10.24 5.31 0.37
N ALA A 69 10.31 5.46 -0.96
CA ALA A 69 9.19 5.12 -1.83
C ALA A 69 8.93 3.61 -1.92
N ALA A 70 9.94 2.76 -1.67
CA ALA A 70 9.76 1.31 -1.58
C ALA A 70 8.94 0.97 -0.31
N GLU A 71 9.40 1.43 0.86
CA GLU A 71 8.73 1.14 2.14
C GLU A 71 7.30 1.73 2.21
N LEU A 72 7.12 2.98 1.75
CA LEU A 72 5.77 3.57 1.64
C LEU A 72 4.93 2.87 0.56
N GLY A 73 5.57 2.26 -0.42
CA GLY A 73 4.95 1.41 -1.42
C GLY A 73 4.40 0.11 -0.79
N ASP A 74 5.10 -0.47 0.16
CA ASP A 74 4.67 -1.68 0.87
C ASP A 74 3.50 -1.36 1.83
N VAL A 75 3.53 -0.20 2.51
CA VAL A 75 2.36 0.31 3.24
C VAL A 75 1.15 0.51 2.31
N LEU A 76 1.37 1.10 1.12
CA LEU A 76 0.31 1.25 0.12
C LEU A 76 -0.21 -0.12 -0.37
N PHE A 77 0.69 -1.09 -0.56
CA PHE A 77 0.33 -2.45 -0.94
C PHE A 77 -0.58 -3.11 0.10
N GLN A 78 -0.32 -2.91 1.40
CA GLN A 78 -1.21 -3.40 2.46
C GLN A 78 -2.61 -2.77 2.35
N VAL A 79 -2.73 -1.46 2.11
CA VAL A 79 -4.05 -0.81 1.88
C VAL A 79 -4.80 -1.44 0.70
N VAL A 80 -4.09 -1.71 -0.40
CA VAL A 80 -4.66 -2.38 -1.59
C VAL A 80 -5.05 -3.82 -1.30
N LEU A 81 -4.25 -4.57 -0.53
CA LEU A 81 -4.57 -5.93 -0.10
C LEU A 81 -5.82 -5.97 0.77
N HIS A 82 -5.97 -5.06 1.73
CA HIS A 82 -7.19 -4.94 2.52
C HIS A 82 -8.41 -4.63 1.63
N ALA A 83 -8.27 -3.77 0.62
CA ALA A 83 -9.33 -3.55 -0.38
C ALA A 83 -9.69 -4.85 -1.13
N ALA A 84 -8.68 -5.58 -1.62
CA ALA A 84 -8.89 -6.85 -2.33
C ALA A 84 -9.51 -7.94 -1.45
N VAL A 85 -9.15 -8.00 -0.15
CA VAL A 85 -9.69 -8.97 0.82
C VAL A 85 -11.16 -8.76 1.13
N SER A 86 -11.65 -7.52 1.00
CA SER A 86 -13.07 -7.20 1.18
C SER A 86 -13.99 -7.85 0.14
N ARG A 87 -13.40 -8.39 -0.95
CA ARG A 87 -14.06 -9.16 -2.00
C ARG A 87 -13.77 -10.66 -1.80
N ALA A 88 -14.83 -11.47 -1.92
CA ALA A 88 -14.66 -12.92 -1.96
C ALA A 88 -13.88 -13.35 -3.23
N PRO A 89 -12.97 -14.34 -3.16
CA PRO A 89 -12.22 -14.80 -4.33
C PRO A 89 -13.14 -15.19 -5.50
N GLY A 90 -12.84 -14.70 -6.71
CA GLY A 90 -13.65 -14.96 -7.91
C GLY A 90 -15.00 -14.22 -8.00
N ALA A 91 -15.38 -13.42 -7.00
CA ALA A 91 -16.58 -12.60 -7.08
C ALA A 91 -16.36 -11.37 -7.97
N PRO A 92 -17.39 -10.77 -8.59
CA PRO A 92 -17.24 -9.55 -9.38
C PRO A 92 -16.64 -8.38 -8.58
N ALA A 93 -15.88 -7.50 -9.23
CA ALA A 93 -15.18 -6.38 -8.57
C ALA A 93 -16.14 -5.42 -7.83
N GLU A 94 -17.34 -5.22 -8.38
CA GLU A 94 -18.39 -4.40 -7.78
C GLU A 94 -18.95 -4.93 -6.45
N THR A 95 -18.61 -6.16 -6.08
CA THR A 95 -19.02 -6.77 -4.80
C THR A 95 -18.03 -6.52 -3.67
N ALA A 96 -16.91 -5.84 -3.93
CA ALA A 96 -15.96 -5.45 -2.89
C ALA A 96 -16.63 -4.58 -1.83
N GLY A 97 -16.50 -4.96 -0.55
CA GLY A 97 -17.03 -4.16 0.56
C GLY A 97 -16.21 -2.90 0.85
N PHE A 98 -14.98 -2.81 0.34
CA PHE A 98 -14.06 -1.70 0.53
C PHE A 98 -13.11 -1.58 -0.67
N ARG A 99 -12.94 -0.36 -1.18
CA ARG A 99 -12.01 0.00 -2.26
C ARG A 99 -11.01 1.04 -1.76
N VAL A 100 -9.87 1.13 -2.45
CA VAL A 100 -8.84 2.16 -2.16
C VAL A 100 -9.42 3.57 -2.24
N ASP A 101 -10.32 3.82 -3.20
CA ASP A 101 -11.04 5.09 -3.32
C ASP A 101 -11.80 5.46 -2.04
N ASP A 102 -12.44 4.47 -1.40
CA ASP A 102 -13.27 4.72 -0.23
C ASP A 102 -12.42 5.21 0.96
N ALA A 103 -11.17 4.74 1.09
CA ALA A 103 -10.23 5.25 2.08
C ALA A 103 -9.79 6.70 1.78
N ALA A 104 -9.51 7.01 0.50
CA ALA A 104 -9.14 8.35 0.07
C ALA A 104 -10.29 9.35 0.29
N ASP A 105 -11.51 8.96 -0.07
CA ASP A 105 -12.73 9.76 0.12
C ASP A 105 -13.01 9.99 1.60
N ALA A 106 -12.89 8.95 2.43
CA ALA A 106 -13.09 9.05 3.88
C ALA A 106 -12.06 9.96 4.57
N LEU A 107 -10.81 9.97 4.10
CA LEU A 107 -9.79 10.90 4.60
C LEU A 107 -10.08 12.34 4.14
N THR A 108 -10.42 12.51 2.86
CA THR A 108 -10.72 13.82 2.26
C THR A 108 -11.91 14.48 2.96
N ALA A 109 -12.96 13.72 3.26
CA ALA A 109 -14.14 14.24 3.96
C ALA A 109 -13.88 14.72 5.41
N LYS A 110 -12.74 14.34 6.01
CA LYS A 110 -12.33 14.79 7.35
C LYS A 110 -11.53 16.09 7.33
N MET A 111 -11.00 16.50 6.17
CA MET A 111 -10.21 17.71 5.98
C MET A 111 -11.10 18.91 5.67
#